data_AF-A0A7C5P1L6-F1
#
_entry.id   AF-A0A7C5P1L6-F1
#
_cell.length_a   1.000
_cell.length_b   1.000
_cell.length_c   1.000
_cell.angle_alpha   90.00
_cell.angle_beta   90.00
_cell.angle_gamma   90.00
#
_symmetry.space_group_name_H-M   'P 1'
#
loop_
_entity.id
_entity.type
_entity.pdbx_description
1 polymer ?
#
loop_
_entity_poly.entity_id
_entity_poly.type
_entity_poly.pdbx_seq_one_letter_code
_entity_poly.pdbx_strand_id
1 'polypeptide(L)'
;MIEYIPIDVDSSLLPHWQEDFIKTRKAIVESLGYKFIRAIIRPSGNSLPWKTQQTQEQKPKHYHVWIWIETPNPLPDMEKLRLQFLLGDDYGRCWINYLRLTRRKNVLWNKIFGYILWRRPLEEPCKSCHLRKYLEELAECTAQE
;
A
#
# COMPACT_ATOMS: atom_id res chain seq x y z
N MET A 1 23.66 -0.62 -3.65
CA MET A 1 22.53 -1.46 -4.09
C MET A 1 21.44 -0.57 -4.66
N ILE A 2 20.61 -1.13 -5.54
CA ILE A 2 19.56 -0.39 -6.21
C ILE A 2 18.22 -0.84 -5.63
N GLU A 3 17.47 0.11 -5.08
CA GLU A 3 16.11 -0.12 -4.58
C GLU A 3 15.11 0.78 -5.29
N TYR A 4 13.83 0.40 -5.24
CA TYR A 4 12.74 1.22 -5.75
C TYR A 4 11.70 1.48 -4.68
N ILE A 5 11.16 2.69 -4.68
CA ILE A 5 10.07 3.13 -3.81
C ILE A 5 8.81 3.28 -4.67
N PRO A 6 7.81 2.39 -4.51
CA PRO A 6 6.54 2.50 -5.22
C PRO A 6 5.63 3.49 -4.50
N ILE A 7 5.04 4.43 -5.24
CA ILE A 7 4.04 5.38 -4.76
C ILE A 7 2.85 5.40 -5.73
N ASP A 8 1.65 5.53 -5.19
CA ASP A 8 0.41 5.72 -5.96
C ASP A 8 -0.03 7.18 -5.83
N VAL A 9 -0.22 7.84 -6.96
CA VAL A 9 -0.59 9.24 -7.06
C VAL A 9 -1.99 9.35 -7.68
N ASP A 10 -2.96 9.69 -6.85
CA ASP A 10 -4.37 9.85 -7.24
C ASP A 10 -4.63 11.26 -7.80
N SER A 11 -3.97 11.62 -8.90
CA SER A 11 -4.16 12.94 -9.52
C SER A 11 -4.10 12.91 -11.04
N SER A 12 -5.13 13.48 -11.66
CA SER A 12 -5.23 13.73 -13.09
C SER A 12 -4.40 14.93 -13.57
N LEU A 13 -3.82 15.73 -12.65
CA LEU A 13 -2.98 16.89 -12.97
C LEU A 13 -1.53 16.51 -13.30
N LEU A 14 -1.11 15.30 -12.90
CA LEU A 14 0.27 14.83 -13.05
C LEU A 14 0.86 14.96 -14.47
N PRO A 15 0.11 14.75 -15.58
CA PRO A 15 0.64 14.95 -16.93
C PRO A 15 1.25 16.32 -17.19
N HIS A 16 0.65 17.37 -16.63
CA HIS A 16 1.08 18.75 -16.88
C HIS A 16 2.31 19.12 -16.05
N TRP A 17 2.49 18.44 -14.91
CA TRP A 17 3.55 18.73 -13.93
C TRP A 17 4.48 17.54 -13.74
N GLN A 18 4.58 16.66 -14.73
CA GLN A 18 5.35 15.42 -14.60
C GLN A 18 6.83 15.70 -14.34
N GLU A 19 7.39 16.67 -15.04
CA GLU A 19 8.79 17.08 -14.89
C GLU A 19 9.06 17.70 -13.51
N ASP A 20 8.21 18.65 -13.10
CA ASP A 20 8.31 19.29 -11.78
C ASP A 20 8.11 18.29 -10.64
N PHE A 21 7.21 17.33 -10.82
CA PHE A 21 7.01 16.23 -9.89
C PHE A 21 8.30 15.43 -9.74
N ILE A 22 8.90 14.97 -10.85
CA ILE A 22 10.16 14.20 -10.81
C ILE A 22 11.28 15.04 -10.17
N LYS A 23 11.39 16.31 -10.53
CA LYS A 23 12.39 17.24 -10.00
C LYS A 23 12.26 17.41 -8.48
N THR A 24 11.03 17.54 -7.99
CA THR A 24 10.73 17.65 -6.56
C THR A 24 11.07 16.35 -5.83
N ARG A 25 10.70 15.19 -6.37
CA ARG A 25 11.03 13.89 -5.76
C ARG A 25 12.53 13.62 -5.75
N LYS A 26 13.23 13.99 -6.81
CA LYS A 26 14.70 13.96 -6.86
C LYS A 26 15.29 14.81 -5.73
N ALA A 27 14.85 16.05 -5.58
CA ALA A 27 15.35 16.96 -4.54
C ALA A 27 15.13 16.40 -3.13
N ILE A 28 13.94 15.82 -2.85
CA ILE A 28 13.65 15.17 -1.56
C ILE A 28 14.61 14.01 -1.32
N VAL A 29 14.75 13.08 -2.27
CA VAL A 29 15.63 11.91 -2.15
C VAL A 29 17.07 12.32 -1.89
N GLU A 30 17.59 13.28 -2.66
CA GLU A 30 18.96 13.78 -2.51
C GLU A 30 19.18 14.50 -1.17
N SER A 31 18.19 15.27 -0.70
CA SER A 31 18.24 15.93 0.62
C SER A 31 18.29 14.94 1.79
N LEU A 32 17.73 13.74 1.60
CA LEU A 32 17.75 12.65 2.57
C LEU A 32 19.04 11.82 2.52
N GLY A 33 19.99 12.19 1.65
CA GLY A 33 21.28 11.51 1.51
C GLY A 33 21.27 10.29 0.58
N TYR A 34 20.17 10.07 -0.14
CA TYR A 34 20.07 9.00 -1.13
C TYR A 34 20.43 9.52 -2.53
N LYS A 35 21.04 8.67 -3.35
CA LYS A 35 21.32 9.03 -4.75
C LYS A 35 20.16 8.62 -5.63
N PHE A 36 19.54 9.60 -6.28
CA PHE A 36 18.46 9.37 -7.23
C PHE A 36 19.01 8.75 -8.53
N ILE A 37 18.36 7.70 -9.04
CA ILE A 37 18.73 7.04 -10.30
C ILE A 37 17.75 7.43 -11.40
N ARG A 38 16.46 7.14 -11.20
CA ARG A 38 15.41 7.39 -12.19
C ARG A 38 14.02 7.31 -11.55
N ALA A 39 13.02 7.86 -12.23
CA ALA A 39 11.61 7.66 -11.90
C ALA A 39 10.87 7.08 -13.13
N ILE A 40 9.97 6.13 -12.89
CA ILE A 40 9.09 5.57 -13.92
C ILE A 40 7.65 5.88 -13.51
N ILE A 41 6.89 6.51 -14.39
CA ILE A 41 5.48 6.88 -14.15
C ILE A 41 4.63 6.08 -15.14
N ARG A 42 3.61 5.37 -14.65
CA ARG A 42 2.62 4.68 -15.47
C ARG A 42 1.21 5.06 -15.05
N PRO A 43 0.31 5.37 -15.99
CA PRO A 43 -1.09 5.57 -15.66
C PRO A 43 -1.70 4.26 -15.13
N SER A 44 -2.59 4.38 -14.15
CA SER A 44 -3.40 3.30 -13.63
C SER A 44 -4.63 3.11 -14.51
N GLY A 45 -4.86 1.88 -14.96
CA GLY A 45 -6.01 1.50 -15.79
C GLY A 45 -5.71 1.48 -17.28
N ASN A 46 -5.28 0.32 -17.78
CA ASN A 46 -5.73 -0.10 -19.11
C ASN A 46 -7.20 -0.48 -18.96
N SER A 47 -8.08 0.09 -19.77
CA SER A 47 -9.50 -0.28 -19.79
C SER A 47 -9.62 -1.80 -20.00
N LEU A 48 -10.33 -2.48 -19.10
CA LEU A 48 -10.71 -3.88 -19.27
C LEU A 48 -11.42 -4.04 -20.64
N PRO A 49 -11.26 -5.18 -21.32
CA PRO A 49 -11.72 -5.37 -22.72
C PRO A 49 -13.23 -5.24 -22.94
N TRP A 50 -14.05 -5.11 -21.89
CA TRP A 50 -15.49 -4.83 -21.99
C TRP A 50 -15.86 -3.36 -21.74
N LYS A 51 -14.90 -2.49 -21.37
CA LYS A 51 -15.06 -1.02 -21.36
C LYS A 51 -14.76 -0.39 -22.72
N THR A 52 -14.71 -1.21 -23.77
CA THR A 52 -14.39 -0.86 -25.16
C THR A 52 -15.59 -0.23 -25.87
N GLN A 53 -16.14 0.81 -25.27
CA GLN A 53 -16.69 1.96 -26.00
C GLN A 53 -15.86 3.16 -25.51
N GLN A 54 -14.59 3.16 -25.91
CA GLN A 54 -13.66 4.24 -25.64
C GLN A 54 -14.11 5.48 -26.42
N THR A 55 -14.89 6.34 -25.78
CA THR A 55 -14.85 7.77 -26.10
C THR A 55 -13.42 8.25 -25.84
N GLN A 56 -12.83 8.94 -26.81
CA GLN A 56 -11.41 9.32 -26.92
C GLN A 56 -10.86 10.25 -25.81
N GLU A 57 -11.51 10.37 -24.64
CA GLU A 57 -11.23 11.44 -23.67
C GLU A 57 -11.10 10.97 -22.20
N GLN A 58 -10.93 9.67 -21.92
CA GLN A 58 -10.73 9.25 -20.53
C GLN A 58 -9.27 9.40 -20.10
N LYS A 59 -8.95 10.59 -19.55
CA LYS A 59 -7.69 10.81 -18.84
C LYS A 59 -7.57 9.80 -17.68
N PRO A 60 -6.41 9.15 -17.51
CA PRO A 60 -6.19 8.24 -16.40
C PRO A 60 -6.33 9.00 -15.08
N LYS A 61 -7.04 8.39 -14.13
CA LYS A 61 -7.38 9.03 -12.86
C LYS A 61 -6.27 8.92 -11.81
N HIS A 62 -5.40 7.93 -11.95
CA HIS A 62 -4.36 7.61 -10.98
C HIS A 62 -3.08 7.20 -11.71
N TYR A 63 -1.94 7.31 -11.05
CA TYR A 63 -0.62 6.96 -11.59
C TYR A 63 0.17 6.13 -10.59
N HIS A 64 0.80 5.08 -11.08
CA HIS A 64 1.82 4.32 -10.37
C HIS A 64 3.19 4.92 -10.69
N VAL A 65 3.93 5.33 -9.66
CA VAL A 65 5.28 5.87 -9.81
C VAL A 65 6.28 5.01 -9.06
N TRP A 66 7.37 4.65 -9.72
CA TRP A 66 8.50 3.94 -9.11
C TRP A 66 9.73 4.83 -9.14
N ILE A 67 10.21 5.20 -7.97
CA ILE A 67 11.42 6.02 -7.80
C ILE A 67 12.57 5.10 -7.43
N TRP A 68 13.57 5.02 -8.29
CA TRP A 68 14.75 4.20 -8.10
C TRP A 68 15.87 5.01 -7.44
N ILE A 69 16.43 4.45 -6.37
CA ILE A 69 17.47 5.09 -5.57
C ILE A 69 18.62 4.11 -5.32
N GLU A 70 19.82 4.67 -5.14
CA GLU A 70 20.99 3.92 -4.72
C GLU A 70 21.17 4.04 -3.21
N THR A 71 21.36 2.90 -2.55
CA THR A 71 21.56 2.81 -1.11
C THR A 71 22.80 1.96 -0.81
N PRO A 72 23.56 2.26 0.27
CA PRO A 72 24.70 1.43 0.65
C PRO A 72 24.26 0.04 1.16
N ASN A 73 23.14 -0.01 1.91
CA ASN A 73 22.58 -1.20 2.54
C ASN A 73 21.10 -1.38 2.14
N PRO A 74 20.50 -2.57 2.36
CA PRO A 74 19.07 -2.75 2.10
C PRO A 74 18.27 -1.83 3.02
N LEU A 75 17.21 -1.21 2.50
CA LEU A 75 16.34 -0.36 3.30
C LEU A 75 15.46 -1.21 4.21
N PRO A 76 15.44 -0.92 5.52
CA PRO A 76 14.44 -1.46 6.42
C PRO A 76 13.03 -1.10 5.94
N ASP A 77 12.05 -1.97 6.20
CA ASP A 77 10.67 -1.73 5.75
C ASP A 77 10.07 -0.43 6.29
N MET A 78 10.40 -0.06 7.53
CA MET A 78 9.98 1.23 8.11
C MET A 78 10.58 2.43 7.37
N GLU A 79 11.80 2.29 6.87
CA GLU A 79 12.47 3.35 6.09
C GLU A 79 11.84 3.47 4.69
N LYS A 80 11.51 2.34 4.06
CA LYS A 80 10.74 2.32 2.81
C LYS A 80 9.40 3.03 2.98
N LEU A 81 8.68 2.74 4.07
CA LEU A 81 7.42 3.40 4.37
C LEU A 81 7.59 4.91 4.60
N ARG A 82 8.63 5.31 5.34
CA ARG A 82 8.97 6.73 5.53
C ARG A 82 9.17 7.43 4.19
N LEU A 83 9.92 6.81 3.28
CA LEU A 83 10.15 7.32 1.94
C LEU A 83 8.86 7.38 1.12
N GLN A 84 8.01 6.35 1.15
CA GLN A 84 6.69 6.38 0.48
C GLN A 84 5.87 7.59 0.92
N PHE A 85 5.78 7.81 2.24
CA PHE A 85 5.06 8.93 2.82
C PHE A 85 5.63 10.29 2.36
N LEU A 86 6.95 10.48 2.47
CA LEU A 86 7.61 11.74 2.08
C LEU A 86 7.54 12.00 0.56
N LEU A 87 7.51 10.95 -0.23
CA LEU A 87 7.37 11.02 -1.69
C LEU A 87 5.92 11.15 -2.14
N GLY A 88 4.98 11.29 -1.20
CA GLY A 88 3.59 11.63 -1.46
C GLY A 88 2.74 10.48 -2.00
N ASP A 89 2.98 9.26 -1.51
CA ASP A 89 2.03 8.14 -1.64
C ASP A 89 0.72 8.45 -0.90
N ASP A 90 -0.33 7.68 -1.17
CA ASP A 90 -1.60 7.82 -0.48
C ASP A 90 -1.44 7.67 1.05
N TYR A 91 -2.00 8.61 1.80
CA TYR A 91 -1.91 8.63 3.27
C TYR A 91 -2.60 7.41 3.90
N GLY A 92 -3.71 6.97 3.33
CA GLY A 92 -4.43 5.77 3.80
C GLY A 92 -3.57 4.53 3.64
N ARG A 93 -2.93 4.36 2.48
CA ARG A 93 -1.99 3.28 2.19
C ARG A 93 -0.77 3.32 3.09
N CYS A 94 -0.19 4.49 3.32
CA CYS A 94 0.92 4.66 4.27
C CYS A 94 0.51 4.23 5.67
N TRP A 95 -0.67 4.66 6.15
CA TRP A 95 -1.18 4.27 7.45
C TRP A 95 -1.41 2.76 7.56
N ILE A 96 -2.01 2.14 6.55
CA ILE A 96 -2.19 0.70 6.49
C ILE A 96 -0.85 -0.04 6.53
N ASN A 97 0.15 0.43 5.78
CA ASN A 97 1.50 -0.15 5.80
C ASN A 97 2.18 0.05 7.15
N TYR A 98 2.02 1.19 7.80
CA TYR A 98 2.48 1.42 9.17
C TYR A 98 1.90 0.41 10.15
N LEU A 99 0.58 0.19 10.09
CA LEU A 99 -0.11 -0.80 10.91
C LEU A 99 0.37 -2.22 10.60
N ARG A 100 0.67 -2.54 9.33
CA ARG A 100 1.27 -3.82 8.96
C ARG A 100 2.64 -3.99 9.62
N LEU A 101 3.51 -2.99 9.58
CA LEU A 101 4.86 -3.12 10.14
C LEU A 101 4.89 -3.15 11.66
N THR A 102 4.03 -2.35 12.31
CA THR A 102 4.05 -2.20 13.78
C THR A 102 3.18 -3.21 14.51
N ARG A 103 2.10 -3.71 13.89
CA ARG A 103 1.16 -4.64 14.55
C ARG A 103 1.34 -6.10 14.13
N ARG A 104 2.24 -6.40 13.18
CA ARG A 104 2.44 -7.78 12.74
C ARG A 104 3.58 -8.50 13.44
N LYS A 105 3.28 -9.76 13.77
CA LYS A 105 4.19 -10.91 13.72
C LYS A 105 3.89 -11.83 12.51
N ASN A 106 3.10 -11.39 11.53
CA ASN A 106 2.59 -12.22 10.42
C ASN A 106 3.32 -11.93 9.10
N VAL A 107 3.89 -12.98 8.50
CA VAL A 107 4.74 -12.95 7.30
C VAL A 107 3.96 -12.55 6.02
N LEU A 108 2.63 -12.69 6.02
CA LEU A 108 1.79 -12.56 4.82
C LEU A 108 1.35 -11.12 4.53
N TRP A 109 2.08 -10.38 3.68
CA TRP A 109 1.86 -8.97 3.30
C TRP A 109 0.41 -8.59 2.93
N ASN A 110 -0.39 -9.51 2.40
CA ASN A 110 -1.77 -9.28 2.01
C ASN A 110 -2.81 -9.29 3.15
N LYS A 111 -2.55 -9.88 4.32
CA LYS A 111 -3.56 -10.00 5.40
C LYS A 111 -3.36 -8.94 6.50
N ILE A 112 -4.00 -7.76 6.39
CA ILE A 112 -3.93 -6.72 7.45
C ILE A 112 -4.63 -7.18 8.73
N PHE A 113 -5.72 -7.94 8.59
CA PHE A 113 -6.62 -8.35 9.67
C PHE A 113 -6.49 -9.84 10.00
N GLY A 114 -5.34 -10.47 9.72
CA GLY A 114 -5.11 -11.88 10.03
C GLY A 114 -4.93 -12.15 11.53
N TYR A 115 -4.84 -11.11 12.35
CA TYR A 115 -4.71 -11.21 13.80
C TYR A 115 -5.77 -10.33 14.46
N ILE A 116 -6.54 -10.93 15.36
CA ILE A 116 -7.56 -10.22 16.12
C ILE A 116 -6.88 -9.54 17.30
N LEU A 117 -6.66 -8.22 17.20
CA LEU A 117 -6.04 -7.42 18.26
C LEU A 117 -6.96 -7.26 19.48
N TRP A 118 -8.26 -7.27 19.25
CA TRP A 118 -9.26 -7.10 20.28
C TRP A 118 -10.56 -7.77 19.87
N ARG A 119 -11.20 -8.46 20.82
CA ARG A 119 -12.55 -8.99 20.68
C ARG A 119 -13.45 -8.23 21.64
N ARG A 120 -14.60 -7.76 21.15
CA ARG A 120 -15.63 -7.20 22.03
C ARG A 120 -16.04 -8.28 23.03
N PRO A 121 -16.09 -7.98 24.34
CA PRO A 121 -16.63 -8.92 25.31
C PRO A 121 -18.08 -9.24 24.95
N LEU A 122 -18.45 -10.49 25.14
CA LEU A 122 -19.75 -10.98 24.72
C LEU A 122 -20.84 -10.48 25.67
N GLU A 123 -21.91 -9.98 25.08
CA GLU A 123 -23.14 -9.67 25.80
C GLU A 123 -23.76 -10.97 26.31
N GLU A 124 -24.48 -10.92 27.44
CA GLU A 124 -25.09 -12.11 28.07
C GLU A 124 -25.90 -12.99 27.10
N PRO A 125 -26.75 -12.45 26.20
CA PRO A 125 -27.49 -13.28 25.24
C PRO A 125 -26.59 -14.07 24.30
N CYS A 126 -25.41 -13.55 23.97
CA CYS A 126 -24.45 -14.18 23.06
C CYS A 126 -23.56 -15.22 23.74
N LYS A 127 -23.54 -15.31 25.07
CA LYS A 127 -22.76 -16.33 25.80
C LYS A 127 -23.38 -17.73 25.69
N SER A 128 -24.70 -17.80 25.61
CA SER A 128 -25.46 -19.06 25.47
C SER A 128 -25.92 -19.35 24.03
N CYS A 129 -25.62 -18.48 23.07
CA CYS A 129 -26.04 -18.63 21.67
C CYS A 129 -25.49 -19.92 21.03
N HIS A 130 -26.38 -20.82 20.63
CA HIS A 130 -26.04 -22.09 19.97
C HIS A 130 -25.34 -21.90 18.63
N LEU A 131 -25.80 -20.94 17.81
CA LEU A 131 -25.19 -20.65 16.51
C LEU A 131 -23.71 -20.24 16.67
N ARG A 132 -23.41 -19.44 17.70
CA ARG A 132 -22.03 -19.03 17.97
C ARG A 132 -21.15 -20.22 18.36
N LYS A 133 -21.62 -21.10 19.24
CA LYS A 133 -20.89 -22.31 19.62
C LYS A 133 -20.55 -23.17 18.40
N TYR A 134 -21.53 -23.38 17.52
CA TYR A 134 -21.34 -24.12 16.27
C TYR A 134 -20.31 -23.46 15.33
N LEU A 135 -20.33 -22.13 15.19
CA LEU A 135 -19.34 -21.41 14.38
C LEU A 135 -17.93 -21.47 14.99
N GLU A 136 -17.81 -21.46 16.32
CA GLU A 136 -16.54 -21.63 17.03
C GLU A 136 -15.98 -23.05 16.83
N GLU A 137 -16.82 -24.09 16.91
CA GLU A 137 -16.45 -25.48 16.59
C GLU A 137 -15.94 -25.64 15.14
N LEU A 138 -16.63 -25.04 14.16
CA LEU A 138 -16.18 -25.05 12.76
C LEU A 138 -14.83 -24.34 12.56
N ALA A 139 -14.62 -23.22 13.26
CA ALA A 139 -13.37 -22.48 13.19
C ALA A 139 -12.19 -23.27 13.80
N GLU A 140 -12.44 -24.07 14.84
CA GLU A 140 -11.43 -24.93 15.45
C GLU A 140 -11.05 -26.11 14.55
N CYS A 141 -12.02 -26.75 13.88
CA CYS A 141 -11.76 -27.83 12.93
C CYS A 141 -10.90 -27.38 11.74
N THR A 142 -11.07 -26.13 11.29
CA THR A 142 -10.33 -25.56 10.15
C THR A 142 -8.95 -25.01 10.51
N ALA A 143 -8.62 -24.89 11.81
CA ALA A 143 -7.33 -24.42 12.27
C ALA A 143 -6.29 -25.55 12.46
N GLN A 144 -6.69 -26.82 12.27
CA GLN A 144 -5.84 -28.01 12.46
C GLN A 144 -5.23 -28.56 11.15
N GLU A 145 -5.53 -27.94 10.00
CA GLU A 145 -4.93 -28.21 8.67
C GLU A 145 -3.86 -27.17 8.32
#